data_AF-A0A519MHP0-F1
#
_entry.id   AF-A0A519MHP0-F1
#
_cell.length_a   1.000
_cell.length_b   1.000
_cell.length_c   1.000
_cell.angle_alpha   90.00
_cell.angle_beta   90.00
_cell.angle_gamma   90.00
#
_symmetry.space_group_name_H-M   'P 1'
#
loop_
_entity.id
_entity.type
_entity.pdbx_description
1 polymer ?
#
loop_
_entity_poly.entity_id
_entity_poly.type
_entity_poly.pdbx_seq_one_letter_code
_entity_poly.pdbx_strand_id
1 'polypeptide(L)' 'MNARIPAHALQPDLALERVSQAWDNDIVRQLTDYIAIPAKSPMFSPDWAEQGLLDTVVR' A
#
# COMPACT_ATOMS: atom_id res chain seq x y z
N MET A 1 -10.59 -33.32 -4.91
CA MET A 1 -11.93 -33.14 -4.31
C MET A 1 -12.05 -31.68 -3.87
N ASN A 2 -12.80 -30.84 -4.59
CA ASN A 2 -13.01 -29.44 -4.21
C ASN A 2 -14.32 -29.34 -3.44
N ALA A 3 -14.27 -29.44 -2.11
CA ALA A 3 -15.45 -29.17 -1.28
C ALA A 3 -15.79 -27.68 -1.39
N ARG A 4 -17.09 -27.35 -1.54
CA ARG A 4 -17.55 -25.96 -1.54
C ARG A 4 -17.28 -25.34 -0.16
N ILE A 5 -16.64 -24.18 -0.15
CA ILE A 5 -16.48 -23.39 1.07
C ILE A 5 -17.87 -22.86 1.50
N PRO A 6 -18.29 -23.04 2.76
CA PRO A 6 -19.52 -22.45 3.26
C PRO A 6 -19.48 -20.92 3.17
N ALA A 7 -20.56 -20.28 2.72
CA ALA A 7 -20.59 -18.83 2.52
C ALA A 7 -20.22 -18.04 3.80
N HIS A 8 -20.62 -18.55 4.97
CA HIS A 8 -20.31 -17.94 6.27
C HIS A 8 -18.84 -18.06 6.69
N ALA A 9 -18.06 -18.93 6.05
CA ALA A 9 -16.63 -19.08 6.36
C ALA A 9 -15.78 -17.92 5.79
N LEU A 10 -16.29 -17.20 4.78
CA LEU A 10 -15.57 -16.09 4.14
C LEU A 10 -15.85 -14.72 4.78
N GLN A 11 -16.96 -14.58 5.52
CA GLN A 11 -17.32 -13.37 6.29
C GLN A 11 -17.08 -12.03 5.54
N PRO A 12 -17.68 -11.84 4.34
CA PRO A 12 -17.37 -10.70 3.48
C PRO A 12 -17.67 -9.33 4.11
N ASP A 13 -18.74 -9.23 4.90
CA ASP A 13 -19.12 -7.96 5.55
C ASP A 13 -18.09 -7.53 6.61
N LEU A 14 -17.60 -8.48 7.41
CA LEU A 14 -16.55 -8.23 8.40
C LEU A 14 -15.21 -7.89 7.72
N ALA A 15 -14.91 -8.54 6.59
CA ALA A 15 -13.73 -8.21 5.80
C ALA A 15 -13.81 -6.77 5.26
N LEU A 16 -14.97 -6.37 4.73
CA LEU A 16 -15.19 -5.01 4.25
C LEU A 16 -15.02 -3.98 5.38
N GLU A 17 -15.66 -4.20 6.53
CA GLU A 17 -15.55 -3.31 7.69
C GLU A 17 -14.08 -3.08 8.09
N ARG A 18 -13.31 -4.15 8.22
CA ARG A 18 -11.89 -4.09 8.61
C ARG A 18 -11.03 -3.40 7.56
N VAL A 19 -11.26 -3.69 6.28
CA VAL A 19 -10.54 -3.04 5.18
C VAL A 19 -10.84 -1.55 5.17
N SER A 20 -12.11 -1.15 5.29
CA SER A 20 -12.50 0.26 5.36
C SER A 20 -11.83 0.98 6.54
N GLN A 21 -11.86 0.39 7.74
CA GLN A 21 -11.18 0.97 8.91
C GLN A 21 -9.66 1.11 8.71
N ALA A 22 -9.01 0.13 8.08
CA ALA A 22 -7.58 0.21 7.77
C ALA A 22 -7.27 1.33 6.77
N TRP A 23 -8.14 1.50 5.77
CA TRP A 23 -8.04 2.60 4.80
C TRP A 23 -8.16 3.96 5.48
N ASP A 24 -9.21 4.16 6.26
CA ASP A 24 -9.52 5.45 6.89
C ASP A 24 -8.49 5.83 7.97
N ASN A 25 -8.03 4.86 8.76
CA ASN A 25 -7.16 5.15 9.90
C ASN A 25 -5.67 5.26 9.55
N ASP A 26 -5.22 4.60 8.48
CA ASP A 26 -3.77 4.44 8.27
C ASP A 26 -3.33 4.52 6.81
N ILE A 27 -3.92 3.72 5.90
CA ILE A 27 -3.38 3.58 4.53
C ILE A 27 -3.40 4.92 3.79
N VAL A 28 -4.49 5.71 3.88
CA VAL A 28 -4.56 7.02 3.19
C VAL A 28 -3.47 7.97 3.68
N ARG A 29 -3.21 8.00 4.98
CA ARG A 29 -2.15 8.84 5.57
C ARG A 29 -0.77 8.38 5.07
N GLN A 30 -0.47 7.09 5.14
CA GLN A 30 0.81 6.56 4.67
C GLN A 30 1.03 6.78 3.16
N LEU A 31 -0.02 6.62 2.35
CA LEU A 31 0.06 6.92 0.92
C LEU A 31 0.33 8.40 0.67
N THR A 32 -0.27 9.29 1.47
CA THR A 32 -0.02 10.73 1.39
C THR A 32 1.44 11.05 1.70
N ASP A 33 1.98 10.45 2.77
CA ASP A 33 3.39 10.60 3.15
C ASP A 33 4.34 10.04 2.06
N TYR A 34 3.98 8.89 1.48
CA TYR A 34 4.74 8.24 0.41
C TYR A 34 4.80 9.09 -0.87
N ILE A 35 3.66 9.59 -1.37
CA ILE A 35 3.63 10.37 -2.61
C ILE A 35 4.28 11.75 -2.48
N ALA A 36 4.47 12.24 -1.24
CA ALA A 36 5.18 13.49 -0.99
C ALA A 36 6.69 13.38 -1.27
N ILE A 37 7.25 12.16 -1.33
CA ILE A 37 8.66 11.93 -1.63
C ILE A 37 8.87 12.06 -3.14
N PRO A 38 9.68 13.03 -3.62
CA PRO A 38 9.88 13.27 -5.05
C PRO A 38 10.90 12.29 -5.67
N ALA A 39 10.78 10.99 -5.37
CA ALA A 39 11.69 9.96 -5.80
C ALA A 39 11.50 9.62 -7.30
N LYS A 40 12.17 10.37 -8.16
CA LYS A 40 12.17 10.12 -9.61
C LYS A 40 12.90 8.83 -9.95
N SER A 41 12.44 8.13 -10.99
CA SER A 41 13.12 6.94 -11.48
C SER A 41 14.48 7.28 -12.12
N PRO A 42 15.42 6.31 -12.18
CA PRO A 42 16.75 6.51 -12.77
C PRO A 42 16.74 7.10 -14.18
N MET A 43 15.70 6.82 -14.96
CA MET A 43 15.56 7.34 -16.32
C MET A 43 15.31 8.86 -16.38
N PHE A 44 14.78 9.45 -15.30
CA PHE A 44 14.37 10.87 -15.26
C PHE A 44 15.23 11.75 -14.33
N SER A 45 16.14 11.17 -13.54
CA SER A 45 17.11 11.92 -12.72
C SER A 45 18.46 11.20 -12.76
N PRO A 46 19.45 11.66 -13.55
CA PRO A 46 20.76 11.01 -13.64
C PRO A 46 21.51 10.87 -12.30
N ASP A 47 21.22 11.78 -11.38
CA ASP A 47 21.75 11.89 -10.00
C ASP A 47 20.87 11.21 -8.95
N TRP A 48 19.86 10.41 -9.35
CA TRP A 48 18.91 9.76 -8.44
C TRP A 48 19.57 8.99 -7.28
N ALA A 49 20.72 8.37 -7.54
CA ALA A 49 21.44 7.55 -6.57
C ALA A 49 22.09 8.43 -5.49
N GLU A 50 22.60 9.60 -5.85
CA GLU A 50 23.16 10.57 -4.90
C GLU A 50 22.05 11.22 -4.06
N GLN A 51 20.86 11.41 -4.65
CA GLN A 51 19.69 11.94 -3.96
C GLN A 51 19.14 10.97 -2.90
N GLY A 52 19.34 9.65 -3.04
CA GLY A 52 18.95 8.64 -2.04
C GLY A 52 17.45 8.57 -1.71
N LEU A 53 16.59 9.22 -2.50
CA LEU A 53 15.16 9.34 -2.22
C LEU A 53 14.43 8.00 -2.39
N LEU A 54 14.91 7.14 -3.28
CA LEU A 54 14.34 5.80 -3.48
C LEU A 54 14.56 4.90 -2.25
N ASP A 55 15.65 5.06 -1.51
CA ASP A 55 15.85 4.30 -0.27
C ASP A 55 14.89 4.75 0.84
N THR A 56 14.39 5.98 0.78
CA THR A 56 13.43 6.53 1.74
C THR A 56 12.03 5.94 1.56
N VAL A 57 11.62 5.61 0.32
CA VAL A 57 10.32 5.01 0.01
C VAL A 57 10.26 3.49 0.23
N VAL A 58 11.41 2.80 0.33
CA VAL A 58 11.47 1.33 0.46
C VAL A 58 11.53 0.86 1.93
N ARG A 59 11.81 1.76 2.87
CA ARG A 59 11.81 1.45 4.31
C ARG A 59 10.41 1.39 4.89
#